data_AF-A0A7J9LC80-F1
#
_entry.id   AF-A0A7J9LC80-F1
#
_cell.length_a   1.000
_cell.length_b   1.000
_cell.length_c   1.000
_cell.angle_alpha   90.00
_cell.angle_beta   90.00
_cell.angle_gamma   90.00
#
_symmetry.space_group_name_H-M   'P 1'
#
loop_
_entity.id
_entity.type
_entity.pdbx_description
1 polymer ?
#
loop_
_entity_poly.entity_id
_entity_poly.type
_entity_poly.pdbx_seq_one_letter_code
_entity_poly.pdbx_strand_id
1 'polypeptide(L)'
;MPPKGGVTEEQMLKFMGAKTNLSLHQGKKLIEAEEVGFAYISKREARPSLYSLIGLREQIKKRPSLATTEKVKQFSRAKGRESIVAGFYHEGYEEPLLMLMKRRGVHSGLVVKGEEGALSMTTRLRSASTSKGLPVNHCSGFRSVGIESACEVDGVSRQSFRLEVNAMDYGFEPTDPPRTDRLVKFENPF
;
A
#
# COMPACT_ATOMS: atom_id res chain seq x y z
N MET A 1 -5.78 -12.16 0.54
CA MET A 1 -5.19 -13.51 0.53
C MET A 1 -5.43 -14.20 1.86
N PRO A 2 -5.65 -15.54 1.84
CA PRO A 2 -5.86 -16.36 3.03
C PRO A 2 -4.83 -16.08 4.14
N PRO A 3 -5.22 -16.30 5.43
CA PRO A 3 -6.39 -17.06 5.87
C PRO A 3 -7.63 -16.23 6.22
N LYS A 4 -7.57 -14.89 6.23
CA LYS A 4 -8.63 -14.07 6.87
C LYS A 4 -9.92 -13.86 6.05
N GLY A 5 -10.01 -14.36 4.81
CA GLY A 5 -11.27 -14.40 4.04
C GLY A 5 -12.01 -13.08 3.79
N GLY A 6 -11.41 -11.93 4.08
CA GLY A 6 -12.05 -10.61 3.93
C GLY A 6 -12.26 -10.20 2.47
N VAL A 7 -13.07 -9.15 2.28
CA VAL A 7 -13.34 -8.56 0.97
C VAL A 7 -12.05 -8.00 0.38
N THR A 8 -11.73 -8.40 -0.85
CA THR A 8 -10.55 -7.93 -1.59
C THR A 8 -10.89 -6.75 -2.48
N GLU A 9 -9.88 -5.96 -2.84
CA GLU A 9 -10.00 -4.89 -3.82
C GLU A 9 -10.53 -5.42 -5.16
N GLU A 10 -10.14 -6.65 -5.56
CA GLU A 10 -10.67 -7.30 -6.77
C GLU A 10 -12.19 -7.51 -6.69
N GLN A 11 -12.69 -7.96 -5.54
CA GLN A 11 -14.13 -8.19 -5.33
C GLN A 11 -14.90 -6.87 -5.35
N MET A 12 -14.39 -5.83 -4.70
CA MET A 12 -15.01 -4.50 -4.73
C MET A 12 -15.04 -3.92 -6.15
N LEU A 13 -13.91 -3.94 -6.85
CA LEU A 13 -13.82 -3.45 -8.23
C LEU A 13 -14.77 -4.21 -9.16
N LYS A 14 -14.84 -5.54 -9.05
CA LYS A 14 -15.78 -6.35 -9.82
C LYS A 14 -17.24 -5.99 -9.51
N PHE A 15 -17.58 -5.76 -8.24
CA PHE A 15 -18.91 -5.32 -7.82
C PHE A 15 -19.28 -3.95 -8.41
N MET A 16 -18.33 -3.03 -8.49
CA MET A 16 -18.50 -1.71 -9.13
C MET A 16 -18.57 -1.78 -10.67
N GLY A 17 -18.51 -2.97 -11.27
CA GLY A 17 -18.55 -3.15 -12.73
C GLY A 17 -17.20 -3.01 -13.43
N ALA A 18 -16.09 -2.91 -12.70
CA ALA A 18 -14.77 -2.81 -13.29
C ALA A 18 -14.27 -4.16 -13.83
N LYS A 19 -13.50 -4.10 -14.92
CA LYS A 19 -12.85 -5.29 -15.51
C LYS A 19 -11.60 -5.66 -14.71
N THR A 20 -11.62 -6.81 -14.05
CA THR A 20 -10.52 -7.27 -13.17
C THR A 20 -9.65 -8.39 -13.74
N ASN A 21 -9.98 -8.91 -14.93
CA ASN A 21 -9.24 -9.93 -15.67
C ASN A 21 -8.40 -9.33 -16.81
N LEU A 22 -7.74 -8.21 -16.54
CA LEU A 22 -6.89 -7.53 -17.50
C LEU A 22 -5.54 -8.23 -17.64
N SER A 23 -5.10 -8.47 -18.88
CA SER A 23 -3.71 -8.85 -19.14
C SER A 23 -2.76 -7.67 -18.88
N LEU A 24 -1.47 -7.94 -18.68
CA LEU A 24 -0.47 -6.87 -18.48
C LEU A 24 -0.44 -5.87 -19.65
N HIS A 25 -0.63 -6.37 -20.88
CA HIS A 25 -0.70 -5.53 -22.07
C HIS A 25 -1.95 -4.63 -22.10
N GLN A 26 -3.11 -5.16 -21.68
CA GLN A 26 -4.32 -4.34 -21.54
C GLN A 26 -4.18 -3.30 -20.43
N GLY A 27 -3.60 -3.67 -19.29
CA GLY A 27 -3.32 -2.71 -18.21
C GLY A 27 -2.38 -1.60 -18.64
N LYS A 28 -1.33 -1.92 -19.41
CA LYS A 28 -0.44 -0.91 -20.00
C LYS A 28 -1.23 0.10 -20.85
N LYS A 29 -2.08 -0.37 -21.76
CA LYS A 29 -2.91 0.50 -22.61
C LYS A 29 -3.80 1.44 -21.80
N LEU A 30 -4.36 0.98 -20.68
CA LEU A 30 -5.20 1.80 -19.81
C LEU A 30 -4.40 2.85 -19.02
N ILE A 31 -3.21 2.50 -18.55
CA ILE A 31 -2.32 3.46 -17.85
C ILE A 31 -1.80 4.53 -18.82
N GLU A 32 -1.55 4.18 -20.08
CA GLU A 32 -1.10 5.12 -21.12
C GLU A 32 -2.24 5.96 -21.73
N ALA A 33 -3.51 5.58 -21.49
CA ALA A 33 -4.65 6.33 -21.97
C ALA A 33 -4.89 7.56 -21.08
N GLU A 34 -4.81 8.76 -21.66
CA GLU A 34 -4.93 10.04 -20.97
C GLU A 34 -6.23 10.19 -20.18
N GLU A 35 -7.34 9.73 -20.75
CA GLU A 35 -8.67 9.75 -20.11
C GLU A 35 -8.84 8.75 -18.95
N VAL A 36 -7.89 7.82 -18.75
CA VAL A 36 -8.00 6.73 -17.76
C VAL A 36 -6.90 6.80 -16.71
N GLY A 37 -5.62 6.74 -17.12
CA GLY A 37 -4.45 6.85 -16.23
C GLY A 37 -4.33 5.77 -15.14
N PHE A 38 -5.17 4.73 -15.17
CA PHE A 38 -5.29 3.74 -14.10
C PHE A 38 -5.53 2.33 -14.64
N ALA A 39 -4.94 1.34 -13.99
CA ALA A 39 -5.29 -0.06 -14.22
C ALA A 39 -5.16 -0.89 -12.94
N TYR A 40 -6.15 -1.76 -12.72
CA TYR A 40 -6.04 -2.84 -11.76
C TYR A 40 -5.54 -4.11 -12.47
N ILE A 41 -4.47 -4.71 -11.94
CA ILE A 41 -3.97 -5.99 -12.44
C ILE A 41 -4.08 -7.05 -11.33
N SER A 42 -4.91 -8.06 -11.58
CA SER A 42 -5.01 -9.21 -10.66
C SER A 42 -3.69 -9.98 -10.64
N LYS A 43 -3.31 -10.46 -9.44
CA LYS A 43 -2.19 -11.40 -9.27
C LYS A 43 -2.36 -12.65 -10.12
N ARG A 44 -3.61 -13.08 -10.35
CA ARG A 44 -3.95 -14.21 -11.22
C ARG A 44 -3.39 -14.02 -12.62
N GLU A 45 -3.56 -12.82 -13.18
CA GLU A 45 -3.11 -12.47 -14.53
C GLU A 45 -1.61 -12.17 -14.56
N ALA A 46 -1.08 -11.43 -13.57
CA ALA A 46 0.32 -11.01 -13.57
C ALA A 46 1.32 -12.13 -13.23
N ARG A 47 0.96 -13.05 -12.33
CA ARG A 47 1.84 -14.14 -11.84
C ARG A 47 1.04 -15.42 -11.55
N PRO A 48 0.60 -16.16 -12.58
CA PRO A 48 -0.21 -17.37 -12.42
C PRO A 48 0.46 -18.43 -11.52
N SER A 49 1.77 -18.63 -11.65
CA SER A 49 2.53 -19.60 -10.84
C SER A 49 2.56 -19.28 -9.35
N LEU A 50 2.43 -18.00 -8.99
CA LEU A 50 2.34 -17.61 -7.58
C LEU A 50 0.90 -17.62 -7.09
N TYR A 51 -0.06 -17.38 -8.00
CA TYR A 51 -1.47 -17.50 -7.72
C TYR A 51 -1.87 -18.97 -7.46
N SER A 52 -1.24 -19.93 -8.14
CA SER A 52 -1.50 -21.36 -7.90
C SER A 52 -1.13 -21.84 -6.48
N LEU A 53 -0.34 -21.08 -5.73
CA LEU A 53 0.02 -21.40 -4.33
C LEU A 53 -1.06 -21.04 -3.30
N ILE A 54 -2.23 -20.55 -3.69
CA ILE A 54 -3.29 -20.15 -2.74
C ILE A 54 -3.69 -21.32 -1.82
N GLY A 55 -3.93 -22.51 -2.37
CA GLY A 55 -4.29 -23.69 -1.56
C GLY A 55 -3.21 -24.06 -0.55
N LEU A 56 -1.94 -24.06 -0.96
CA LEU A 56 -0.82 -24.29 -0.03
C LEU A 56 -0.80 -23.26 1.11
N ARG A 57 -1.06 -21.98 0.80
CA ARG A 57 -1.06 -20.91 1.80
C ARG A 57 -2.23 -21.00 2.76
N GLU A 58 -3.37 -21.52 2.32
CA GLU A 58 -4.49 -21.87 3.19
C GLU A 58 -4.12 -22.95 4.19
N GLN A 59 -3.33 -23.95 3.77
CA GLN A 59 -2.84 -25.02 4.66
C GLN A 59 -1.77 -24.52 5.64
N ILE A 60 -0.88 -23.63 5.21
CA ILE A 60 0.15 -23.03 6.09
C ILE A 60 -0.50 -22.26 7.27
N LYS A 61 -1.69 -21.66 7.08
CA LYS A 61 -2.44 -20.86 8.09
C LYS A 61 -1.69 -19.67 8.71
N LYS A 62 -0.42 -19.47 8.36
CA LYS A 62 0.44 -18.34 8.73
C LYS A 62 0.72 -17.47 7.52
N ARG A 63 1.18 -16.24 7.76
CA ARG A 63 1.65 -15.34 6.70
C ARG A 63 3.11 -15.69 6.36
N PRO A 64 3.42 -16.33 5.21
CA PRO A 64 4.80 -16.55 4.82
C PRO A 64 5.47 -15.21 4.48
N SER A 65 6.81 -15.16 4.52
CA SER A 65 7.60 -13.97 4.11
C SER A 65 7.22 -13.47 2.72
N LEU A 66 6.82 -14.38 1.83
CA LEU A 66 6.29 -14.11 0.49
C LEU A 66 5.07 -13.15 0.50
N ALA A 67 4.24 -13.16 1.54
CA ALA A 67 3.12 -12.23 1.67
C ALA A 67 3.59 -10.77 1.80
N THR A 68 4.74 -10.55 2.45
CA THR A 68 5.34 -9.22 2.61
C THR A 68 5.97 -8.76 1.30
N THR A 69 6.73 -9.62 0.62
CA THR A 69 7.40 -9.25 -0.64
C THR A 69 6.41 -8.97 -1.77
N GLU A 70 5.22 -9.56 -1.71
CA GLU A 70 4.13 -9.33 -2.65
C GLU A 70 3.57 -7.90 -2.62
N LYS A 71 3.69 -7.17 -1.50
CA LYS A 71 3.18 -5.81 -1.36
C LYS A 71 3.89 -4.78 -2.26
N VAL A 72 5.12 -5.08 -2.66
CA VAL A 72 6.00 -4.12 -3.36
C VAL A 72 6.44 -4.66 -4.71
N LYS A 73 5.56 -5.40 -5.39
CA LYS A 73 5.86 -5.94 -6.72
C LYS A 73 5.79 -4.88 -7.81
N GLN A 74 6.70 -5.00 -8.75
CA GLN A 74 6.73 -4.22 -9.98
C GLN A 74 6.28 -5.14 -11.12
N PHE A 75 5.05 -4.91 -11.63
CA PHE A 75 4.49 -5.67 -12.76
C PHE A 75 4.74 -4.99 -14.11
N SER A 76 4.85 -3.66 -14.09
CA SER A 76 5.21 -2.82 -15.22
C SER A 76 6.28 -1.83 -14.74
N ARG A 77 7.09 -1.32 -15.67
CA ARG A 77 8.10 -0.30 -15.39
C ARG A 77 7.78 0.93 -16.22
N ALA A 78 7.74 2.09 -15.58
CA ALA A 78 7.56 3.35 -16.29
C ALA A 78 8.86 3.72 -17.04
N LYS A 79 8.74 4.41 -18.18
CA LYS A 79 9.92 5.05 -18.82
C LYS A 79 10.40 6.28 -18.05
N GLY A 80 9.49 6.92 -17.32
CA GLY A 80 9.79 8.08 -16.48
C GLY A 80 9.99 7.69 -15.02
N ARG A 81 9.49 8.53 -14.11
CA ARG A 81 9.57 8.28 -12.67
C ARG A 81 8.57 7.21 -12.25
N GLU A 82 8.99 6.40 -11.29
CA GLU A 82 8.18 5.32 -10.73
C GLU A 82 8.25 5.38 -9.21
N SER A 83 7.10 5.15 -8.57
CA SER A 83 6.98 5.12 -7.12
C SER A 83 6.15 3.93 -6.66
N ILE A 84 6.45 3.40 -5.48
CA ILE A 84 5.67 2.33 -4.84
C ILE A 84 5.22 2.80 -3.46
N VAL A 85 3.96 2.54 -3.14
CA VAL A 85 3.37 2.80 -1.82
C VAL A 85 2.86 1.49 -1.23
N ALA A 86 3.19 1.19 0.03
CA ALA A 86 2.77 -0.04 0.69
C ALA A 86 2.40 0.15 2.18
N GLY A 87 1.30 -0.47 2.61
CA GLY A 87 0.91 -0.49 4.01
C GLY A 87 1.71 -1.52 4.82
N PHE A 88 1.93 -1.31 6.11
CA PHE A 88 2.51 -2.30 7.02
C PHE A 88 1.85 -2.25 8.41
N TYR A 89 1.91 -3.36 9.14
CA TYR A 89 1.22 -3.50 10.44
C TYR A 89 2.20 -3.50 11.62
N HIS A 90 3.16 -4.42 11.61
CA HIS A 90 4.14 -4.52 12.69
C HIS A 90 5.34 -3.63 12.41
N GLU A 91 5.90 -3.08 13.47
CA GLU A 91 7.19 -2.40 13.42
C GLU A 91 8.29 -3.35 12.91
N GLY A 92 9.26 -2.79 12.18
CA GLY A 92 10.37 -3.52 11.59
C GLY A 92 10.10 -4.02 10.18
N TYR A 93 8.87 -3.85 9.65
CA TYR A 93 8.56 -4.11 8.24
C TYR A 93 8.90 -2.95 7.31
N GLU A 94 9.16 -1.76 7.85
CA GLU A 94 9.42 -0.55 7.06
C GLU A 94 10.69 -0.72 6.24
N GLU A 95 11.79 -1.06 6.92
CA GLU A 95 13.10 -1.16 6.29
C GLU A 95 13.19 -2.28 5.25
N PRO A 96 12.70 -3.51 5.52
CA PRO A 96 12.68 -4.56 4.49
C PRO A 96 11.85 -4.16 3.26
N LEU A 97 10.70 -3.50 3.44
CA LEU A 97 9.87 -3.06 2.32
C LEU A 97 10.55 -1.95 1.52
N LEU A 98 11.12 -0.94 2.18
CA LEU A 98 11.84 0.15 1.53
C LEU A 98 13.11 -0.34 0.83
N MET A 99 13.89 -1.24 1.45
CA MET A 99 15.02 -1.91 0.82
C MET A 99 14.58 -2.65 -0.45
N LEU A 100 13.48 -3.40 -0.39
CA LEU A 100 12.92 -4.11 -1.53
C LEU A 100 12.48 -3.16 -2.66
N MET A 101 11.91 -1.99 -2.33
CA MET A 101 11.59 -0.96 -3.31
C MET A 101 12.87 -0.38 -3.96
N LYS A 102 13.89 -0.03 -3.16
CA LYS A 102 15.20 0.46 -3.66
C LYS A 102 15.83 -0.53 -4.65
N ARG A 103 15.86 -1.83 -4.29
CA ARG A 103 16.38 -2.91 -5.16
C ARG A 103 15.61 -3.09 -6.47
N ARG A 104 14.38 -2.57 -6.60
CA ARG A 104 13.62 -2.57 -7.86
C ARG A 104 13.94 -1.37 -8.74
N GLY A 105 14.75 -0.43 -8.26
CA GLY A 105 15.15 0.77 -8.99
C GLY A 105 14.05 1.82 -9.09
N VAL A 106 13.06 1.81 -8.18
CA VAL A 106 12.03 2.87 -8.17
C VAL A 106 12.62 4.17 -7.60
N HIS A 107 12.08 5.30 -8.06
CA HIS A 107 12.60 6.62 -7.74
C HIS A 107 12.16 7.06 -6.36
N SER A 108 10.96 6.66 -5.94
CA SER A 108 10.45 6.94 -4.61
C SER A 108 9.74 5.73 -4.02
N GLY A 109 9.83 5.56 -2.71
CA GLY A 109 9.13 4.52 -1.98
C GLY A 109 8.52 5.10 -0.72
N LEU A 110 7.31 4.69 -0.40
CA LEU A 110 6.60 5.09 0.81
C LEU A 110 5.98 3.87 1.47
N VAL A 111 6.22 3.71 2.77
CA VAL A 111 5.52 2.74 3.60
C VAL A 111 4.71 3.46 4.67
N VAL A 112 3.47 3.03 4.85
CA VAL A 112 2.50 3.67 5.75
C VAL A 112 2.02 2.65 6.78
N LYS A 113 2.04 3.04 8.06
CA LYS A 113 1.37 2.31 9.13
C LYS A 113 -0.08 2.77 9.21
N GLY A 114 -0.93 2.26 8.33
CA GLY A 114 -2.37 2.51 8.39
C GLY A 114 -3.08 1.56 9.36
N GLU A 115 -4.36 1.83 9.59
CA GLU A 115 -5.24 0.95 10.36
C GLU A 115 -5.19 -0.47 9.78
N GLU A 116 -5.00 -1.48 10.65
CA GLU A 116 -4.87 -2.89 10.26
C GLU A 116 -3.81 -3.18 9.17
N GLY A 117 -2.84 -2.28 9.02
CA GLY A 117 -1.73 -2.39 8.06
C GLY A 117 -2.14 -2.13 6.61
N ALA A 118 -3.28 -1.45 6.42
CA ALA A 118 -3.71 -0.85 5.17
C ALA A 118 -2.94 0.45 4.89
N LEU A 119 -3.30 1.13 3.80
CA LEU A 119 -2.85 2.50 3.50
C LEU A 119 -3.75 3.57 4.13
N SER A 120 -4.87 3.15 4.72
CA SER A 120 -5.84 4.05 5.35
C SER A 120 -5.25 4.68 6.61
N MET A 121 -5.08 6.00 6.56
CA MET A 121 -4.73 6.82 7.72
C MET A 121 -6.00 7.16 8.51
N THR A 122 -5.81 7.56 9.77
CA THR A 122 -6.89 7.89 10.71
C THR A 122 -6.79 9.33 11.17
N THR A 123 -7.92 9.96 11.48
CA THR A 123 -7.97 11.29 12.08
C THR A 123 -7.82 11.24 13.61
N ARG A 124 -7.81 10.05 14.21
CA ARG A 124 -7.73 9.88 15.67
C ARG A 124 -6.51 10.58 16.25
N LEU A 125 -6.72 11.23 17.40
CA LEU A 125 -5.61 11.66 18.24
C LEU A 125 -4.82 10.44 18.70
N ARG A 126 -3.49 10.59 18.68
CA ARG A 126 -2.60 9.59 19.27
C ARG A 126 -2.96 9.39 20.73
N SER A 127 -3.20 8.14 21.12
CA SER A 127 -3.41 7.81 22.53
C SER A 127 -2.12 8.09 23.32
N ALA A 128 -2.24 8.86 24.40
CA ALA A 128 -1.13 9.15 25.32
C ALA A 128 -0.56 7.87 26.00
N SER A 129 -1.33 6.77 26.03
CA SER A 129 -0.95 5.52 26.69
C SER A 129 -0.12 4.57 25.82
N THR A 130 -0.04 4.79 24.51
CA THR A 130 0.76 3.97 23.59
C THR A 130 2.19 4.50 23.49
N SER A 131 3.05 4.02 24.40
CA SER A 131 4.47 4.41 24.46
C SER A 131 5.40 3.49 23.67
N LYS A 132 4.93 2.34 23.17
CA LYS A 132 5.76 1.36 22.46
C LYS A 132 5.37 1.19 20.99
N GLY A 133 6.38 1.39 20.14
CA GLY A 133 6.38 1.15 18.71
C GLY A 133 5.80 2.27 17.86
N LEU A 134 5.89 2.10 16.53
CA LEU A 134 5.43 3.12 15.59
C LEU A 134 3.91 3.34 15.68
N PRO A 135 3.42 4.58 15.71
CA PRO A 135 1.99 4.86 15.77
C PRO A 135 1.30 4.61 14.42
N VAL A 136 -0.03 4.49 14.44
CA VAL A 136 -0.83 4.62 13.21
C VAL A 136 -0.58 6.02 12.63
N ASN A 137 -0.61 6.15 11.31
CA ASN A 137 -0.18 7.33 10.52
C ASN A 137 1.33 7.53 10.43
N HIS A 138 2.14 6.61 10.96
CA HIS A 138 3.57 6.64 10.71
C HIS A 138 3.88 6.37 9.25
N CYS A 139 4.70 7.23 8.66
CA CYS A 139 5.18 7.15 7.29
C CYS A 139 6.71 7.10 7.29
N SER A 140 7.27 6.15 6.56
CA SER A 140 8.70 6.08 6.27
C SER A 140 8.89 5.96 4.76
N GLY A 141 9.89 6.62 4.21
CA GLY A 141 10.05 6.62 2.76
C GLY A 141 11.41 7.11 2.30
N PHE A 142 11.58 7.09 0.98
CA PHE A 142 12.70 7.71 0.29
C PHE A 142 12.23 8.34 -1.01
N ARG A 143 12.99 9.33 -1.47
CA ARG A 143 12.88 9.91 -2.81
C ARG A 143 14.26 10.10 -3.41
N SER A 144 14.37 9.94 -4.71
CA SER A 144 15.58 10.30 -5.45
C SER A 144 15.76 11.82 -5.39
N VAL A 145 16.96 12.25 -5.00
CA VAL A 145 17.38 13.65 -5.06
C VAL A 145 18.37 13.69 -6.21
N GLY A 146 17.96 14.28 -7.33
CA GLY A 146 18.75 14.21 -8.56
C GLY A 146 20.20 14.61 -8.34
N ILE A 147 21.10 13.63 -8.47
CA ILE A 147 22.52 13.62 -8.83
C ILE A 147 22.98 12.19 -8.56
N GLU A 148 23.63 11.58 -9.56
CA GLU A 148 24.28 10.28 -9.41
C GLU A 148 25.35 10.41 -8.31
N SER A 149 25.11 9.80 -7.16
CA SER A 149 26.11 9.71 -6.10
C SER A 149 26.80 8.37 -6.23
N ALA A 150 28.13 8.41 -6.35
CA ALA A 150 29.01 7.25 -6.43
C ALA A 150 28.95 6.34 -5.18
N CYS A 151 28.15 6.69 -4.16
CA CYS A 151 28.11 6.03 -2.86
C CYS A 151 26.96 5.01 -2.71
N GLU A 152 25.94 5.00 -3.60
CA GLU A 152 24.84 4.03 -3.52
C GLU A 152 25.03 2.87 -4.52
N VAL A 153 24.58 1.66 -4.13
CA VAL A 153 24.77 0.37 -4.83
C VAL A 153 24.26 0.38 -6.28
N ASP A 154 23.42 1.34 -6.64
CA ASP A 154 22.83 1.53 -7.97
C ASP A 154 23.04 2.95 -8.55
N GLY A 155 23.95 3.74 -7.97
CA GLY A 155 24.32 5.07 -8.47
C GLY A 155 23.28 6.17 -8.25
N VAL A 156 22.15 5.91 -7.59
CA VAL A 156 21.08 6.90 -7.36
C VAL A 156 21.14 7.42 -5.92
N SER A 157 21.38 8.72 -5.72
CA SER A 157 21.27 9.33 -4.38
C SER A 157 19.81 9.37 -3.93
N ARG A 158 19.53 8.88 -2.71
CA ARG A 158 18.19 8.88 -2.13
C ARG A 158 18.15 9.57 -0.78
N GLN A 159 17.26 10.55 -0.64
CA GLN A 159 16.91 11.13 0.65
C GLN A 159 15.83 10.30 1.30
N SER A 160 16.13 9.73 2.46
CA SER A 160 15.15 9.03 3.30
C SER A 160 14.45 10.01 4.25
N PHE A 161 13.21 9.73 4.60
CA PHE A 161 12.43 10.51 5.55
C PHE A 161 11.55 9.62 6.41
N ARG A 162 11.20 10.10 7.61
CA ARG A 162 10.22 9.49 8.50
C ARG A 162 9.40 10.60 9.14
N LEU A 163 8.09 10.41 9.22
CA LEU A 163 7.17 11.37 9.83
C LEU A 163 5.92 10.67 10.33
N GLU A 164 5.24 11.28 11.29
CA GLU A 164 3.90 10.89 11.72
C GLU A 164 2.92 11.91 11.12
N VAL A 165 1.93 11.44 10.35
CA VAL A 165 0.94 12.34 9.75
C VAL A 165 -0.12 12.66 10.80
N ASN A 166 -0.22 13.93 11.19
CA ASN A 166 -1.31 14.42 12.01
C ASN A 166 -2.39 15.04 11.12
N ALA A 167 -3.62 14.54 11.25
CA ALA A 167 -4.75 14.99 10.43
C ALA A 167 -5.08 16.49 10.67
N MET A 168 -4.80 17.00 11.87
CA MET A 168 -4.98 18.41 12.23
C MET A 168 -4.12 19.35 11.37
N ASP A 169 -2.92 18.92 10.98
CA ASP A 169 -2.02 19.72 10.15
C ASP A 169 -2.60 19.97 8.73
N TYR A 170 -3.63 19.21 8.36
CA TYR A 170 -4.33 19.28 7.08
C TYR A 170 -5.80 19.74 7.23
N GLY A 171 -6.19 20.24 8.41
CA GLY A 171 -7.53 20.76 8.65
C GLY A 171 -8.61 19.71 8.89
N PHE A 172 -8.23 18.46 9.20
CA PHE A 172 -9.18 17.42 9.58
C PHE A 172 -9.31 17.33 11.09
N GLU A 173 -10.52 17.54 11.61
CA GLU A 173 -10.81 17.36 13.03
C GLU A 173 -10.70 15.89 13.44
N PRO A 174 -10.28 15.59 14.69
CA PRO A 174 -10.16 14.22 15.13
C PRO A 174 -11.53 13.60 15.31
N THR A 175 -11.76 12.47 14.67
CA THR A 175 -13.01 11.73 14.83
C THR A 175 -12.79 10.43 15.56
N ASP A 176 -13.70 10.12 16.48
CA ASP A 176 -13.80 8.80 17.07
C ASP A 176 -14.05 7.72 16.00
N PRO A 177 -13.64 6.46 16.24
CA PRO A 177 -14.05 5.35 15.38
C PRO A 177 -15.56 5.36 15.18
N PRO A 178 -16.07 5.27 13.94
CA PRO A 178 -17.47 4.93 13.73
C PRO A 178 -17.70 3.56 14.37
N ARG A 179 -18.55 3.51 15.39
CA ARG A 179 -18.94 2.27 16.04
C ARG A 179 -20.36 1.92 15.64
N THR A 180 -20.60 0.65 15.33
CA THR A 180 -21.92 0.13 14.93
C THR A 180 -22.93 0.13 16.08
N ASP A 181 -22.49 0.28 17.33
CA ASP A 181 -23.35 0.43 18.52
C ASP A 181 -23.76 1.89 18.78
N ARG A 182 -23.13 2.86 18.13
CA ARG A 182 -23.52 4.27 18.19
C ARG A 182 -24.44 4.57 17.02
N LEU A 183 -25.73 4.78 17.31
CA LEU A 183 -26.69 5.25 16.32
C LEU A 183 -26.20 6.57 15.73
N VAL A 184 -25.81 6.56 14.46
CA VAL A 184 -25.67 7.79 13.68
C VAL A 184 -27.08 8.31 13.46
N LYS A 185 -27.48 9.34 14.19
CA LYS A 185 -28.69 10.10 13.86
C LYS A 185 -28.37 10.82 12.56
N PHE A 186 -28.85 10.29 11.44
CA PHE A 186 -28.96 11.09 10.23
C PHE A 186 -30.04 12.13 10.52
N GLU A 187 -29.64 13.39 10.67
CA GLU A 187 -30.61 14.49 10.52
C GLU A 187 -31.09 14.42 9.07
N ASN A 188 -32.36 14.05 8.88
CA ASN A 188 -32.99 13.95 7.57
C ASN A 188 -32.80 15.26 6.80
N PRO A 189 -32.19 15.24 5.60
CA PRO A 189 -32.23 16.38 4.70
C PRO A 189 -33.44 16.22 3.78
N PHE A 190 -34.66 16.31 4.33
CA PHE A 190 -35.90 16.56 3.58
C PHE A 190 -36.88 17.33 4.46
#